data_AF-X0RJX7-F1
#
_entry.id   AF-X0RJX7-F1
#
_cell.length_a   1.000
_cell.length_b   1.000
_cell.length_c   1.000
_cell.angle_alpha   90.00
_cell.angle_beta   90.00
_cell.angle_gamma   90.00
#
_symmetry.space_group_name_H-M   'P 1'
#
loop_
_entity.id
_entity.type
_entity.pdbx_description
1 polymer ?
#
loop_
_entity_poly.entity_id
_entity_poly.type
_entity_poly.pdbx_seq_one_letter_code
_entity_poly.pdbx_strand_id
1 'polypeptide(L)'
;TVDEFEREVGLAHLVAIHANDSKCPLGGGVDRHENVGEGHIGRAGFEVIMAHPAFCDLPFLLEVPGFPKEGKKPEGPDKENVDRLKAIAAAVG
;
A
#
# COMPACT_ATOMS: atom_id res chain seq x y z
N THR A 1 0.28 14.19 -7.80
CA THR A 1 -0.08 14.49 -6.38
C THR A 1 -1.58 14.26 -6.18
N VAL A 2 -2.14 14.49 -4.98
CA VAL A 2 -3.60 14.43 -4.80
C VAL A 2 -4.31 15.52 -5.61
N ASP A 3 -3.78 16.74 -5.63
CA ASP A 3 -4.32 17.85 -6.44
C ASP A 3 -4.37 17.52 -7.94
N GLU A 4 -3.36 16.81 -8.43
CA GLU A 4 -3.32 16.34 -9.81
C GLU A 4 -4.36 15.25 -10.07
N PHE A 5 -4.54 14.30 -9.15
CA PHE A 5 -5.59 13.29 -9.28
C PHE A 5 -6.98 13.94 -9.28
N GLU A 6 -7.23 14.90 -8.39
CA GLU A 6 -8.49 15.65 -8.36
C GLU A 6 -8.74 16.39 -9.68
N ARG A 7 -7.72 17.04 -10.24
CA ARG A 7 -7.85 17.80 -11.49
C ARG A 7 -8.12 16.92 -12.71
N GLU A 8 -7.45 15.77 -12.82
CA GLU A 8 -7.51 14.93 -14.02
C GLU A 8 -8.61 13.86 -13.96
N VAL A 9 -8.94 13.37 -12.76
CA VAL A 9 -9.89 12.25 -12.56
C VAL A 9 -11.03 12.63 -11.62
N GLY A 10 -10.72 13.28 -10.50
CA GLY A 10 -11.68 13.64 -9.45
C GLY A 10 -11.77 12.58 -8.35
N LEU A 11 -11.61 12.99 -7.09
CA LEU A 11 -11.67 12.14 -5.91
C LEU A 11 -13.06 11.51 -5.70
N ALA A 12 -14.11 12.11 -6.26
CA ALA A 12 -15.46 11.53 -6.26
C ALA A 12 -15.53 10.14 -6.95
N HIS A 13 -14.57 9.83 -7.82
CA HIS A 13 -14.47 8.54 -8.51
C HIS A 13 -13.52 7.55 -7.80
N LEU A 14 -12.79 7.99 -6.77
CA LEU A 14 -11.88 7.13 -6.02
C LEU A 14 -12.65 6.32 -4.97
N VAL A 15 -12.66 4.99 -5.14
CA VAL A 15 -13.46 4.08 -4.30
C VAL A 15 -12.65 3.06 -3.51
N ALA A 16 -11.37 2.89 -3.83
CA ALA A 16 -10.47 1.94 -3.16
C ALA A 16 -9.00 2.29 -3.42
N ILE A 17 -8.11 1.77 -2.57
CA ILE A 17 -6.66 1.85 -2.74
C ILE A 17 -6.07 0.44 -2.70
N HIS A 18 -5.28 0.07 -3.71
CA HIS A 18 -4.43 -1.11 -3.65
C HIS A 18 -3.09 -0.71 -3.00
N ALA A 19 -2.88 -1.14 -1.76
CA ALA A 19 -1.83 -0.67 -0.88
C ALA A 19 -0.60 -1.59 -0.94
N ASN A 20 0.04 -1.63 -2.11
CA ASN A 20 1.17 -2.52 -2.38
C ASN A 20 2.49 -1.75 -2.27
N ASP A 21 3.52 -2.33 -1.64
CA ASP A 21 4.87 -1.79 -1.74
C ASP A 21 5.48 -2.19 -3.09
N SER A 22 6.62 -1.62 -3.46
CA SER A 22 7.27 -1.86 -4.76
C SER A 22 8.66 -2.48 -4.58
N LYS A 23 8.93 -3.58 -5.30
CA LYS A 23 10.28 -4.14 -5.44
C LYS A 23 11.21 -3.27 -6.29
N CYS A 24 10.67 -2.28 -7.00
CA CYS A 24 11.41 -1.43 -7.91
C CYS A 24 11.41 0.04 -7.45
N PRO A 25 12.49 0.80 -7.73
CA PRO A 25 12.49 2.24 -7.51
C PRO A 25 11.40 2.99 -8.30
N LEU A 26 11.13 4.22 -7.89
CA LEU A 26 10.23 5.13 -8.61
C LEU A 26 10.65 5.24 -10.09
N GLY A 27 9.67 5.12 -11.00
CA GLY A 27 9.91 5.16 -12.44
C GLY A 27 10.48 3.88 -13.04
N GLY A 28 10.49 2.77 -12.29
CA GLY A 28 11.01 1.48 -12.77
C GLY A 28 10.24 0.84 -13.93
N GLY A 29 8.97 1.23 -14.15
CA GLY A 29 8.16 0.76 -15.29
C GLY A 29 7.79 -0.74 -15.24
N VAL A 30 7.93 -1.38 -14.08
CA VAL A 30 7.61 -2.79 -13.87
C VAL A 30 6.65 -2.93 -12.69
N ASP A 31 5.63 -3.77 -12.87
CA ASP A 31 4.64 -4.09 -11.84
C ASP A 31 5.10 -5.30 -11.00
N ARG A 32 5.84 -5.00 -9.92
CA ARG A 32 6.38 -5.99 -8.98
C ARG A 32 6.13 -5.56 -7.54
N HIS A 33 5.04 -6.06 -6.98
CA HIS A 33 4.64 -5.78 -5.61
C HIS A 33 5.62 -6.38 -4.59
N GLU A 34 5.83 -5.66 -3.50
CA GLU A 34 6.55 -6.10 -2.31
C GLU A 34 5.66 -6.04 -1.07
N ASN A 35 6.02 -6.81 -0.04
CA ASN A 35 5.39 -6.74 1.27
C ASN A 35 5.48 -5.34 1.88
N VAL A 36 4.48 -4.99 2.71
CA VAL A 36 4.31 -3.64 3.30
C VAL A 36 5.55 -3.26 4.11
N GLY A 37 6.25 -2.22 3.64
CA GLY A 37 7.44 -1.65 4.29
C GLY A 37 8.76 -2.29 3.89
N GLU A 38 8.75 -3.35 3.08
CA GLU A 38 9.95 -4.07 2.62
C GLU A 38 10.44 -3.58 1.24
N GLY A 39 9.69 -2.69 0.59
CA GLY A 39 10.01 -2.17 -0.74
C GLY A 39 10.49 -0.72 -0.76
N HIS A 40 10.46 -0.13 -1.95
CA HIS A 40 10.94 1.23 -2.20
C HIS A 40 9.95 2.33 -1.84
N ILE A 41 8.66 2.04 -1.68
CA ILE A 41 7.70 3.00 -1.11
C ILE A 41 7.97 3.08 0.39
N GLY A 42 8.11 1.91 1.02
CA GLY A 42 8.48 1.77 2.41
C GLY A 42 7.44 2.36 3.38
N ARG A 43 7.70 2.16 4.67
CA ARG A 43 6.77 2.58 5.73
C ARG A 43 6.41 4.07 5.67
N ALA A 44 7.39 4.95 5.43
CA ALA A 44 7.16 6.40 5.37
C ALA A 44 6.19 6.79 4.24
N GLY A 45 6.25 6.11 3.09
CA GLY A 45 5.31 6.35 1.99
C GLY A 45 3.88 5.95 2.37
N PHE A 46 3.71 4.79 3.03
CA PHE A 46 2.41 4.37 3.54
C PHE A 46 1.85 5.34 4.59
N GLU A 47 2.69 5.82 5.52
CA GLU A 47 2.29 6.82 6.52
C GLU A 47 1.75 8.10 5.86
N VAL A 48 2.41 8.59 4.81
CA VAL A 48 1.96 9.77 4.05
C VAL A 48 0.60 9.52 3.38
N ILE A 49 0.40 8.35 2.77
CA ILE A 49 -0.86 8.01 2.09
C ILE A 49 -1.98 7.89 3.13
N MET A 50 -1.77 7.14 4.21
CA MET A 50 -2.80 6.86 5.21
C MET A 50 -3.19 8.07 6.06
N ALA A 51 -2.27 9.03 6.25
CA ALA A 51 -2.56 10.27 6.95
C ALA A 51 -3.42 11.24 6.13
N HIS A 52 -3.62 10.99 4.82
CA HIS A 52 -4.27 11.94 3.95
C HIS A 52 -5.81 11.89 4.10
N PRO A 53 -6.48 13.01 4.43
CA PRO A 53 -7.92 13.04 4.72
C PRO A 53 -8.81 12.46 3.62
N ALA A 54 -8.41 12.64 2.35
CA ALA A 54 -9.17 12.11 1.21
C ALA A 54 -9.24 10.57 1.15
N PHE A 55 -8.40 9.87 1.92
CA PHE A 55 -8.28 8.42 1.86
C PHE A 55 -8.74 7.71 3.14
N CYS A 56 -9.07 8.45 4.21
CA CYS A 56 -9.37 7.88 5.53
C CYS A 56 -10.58 6.92 5.53
N ASP A 57 -11.58 7.16 4.68
CA ASP A 57 -12.79 6.33 4.60
C ASP A 57 -12.73 5.27 3.48
N LEU A 58 -11.61 5.16 2.76
CA LEU A 58 -11.46 4.23 1.66
C LEU A 58 -10.99 2.85 2.12
N PRO A 59 -11.45 1.75 1.48
CA PRO A 59 -10.89 0.43 1.71
C PRO A 59 -9.47 0.32 1.11
N PHE A 60 -8.56 -0.25 1.89
CA PHE A 60 -7.20 -0.59 1.45
C PHE A 60 -7.11 -2.11 1.19
N LEU A 61 -6.73 -2.48 -0.02
CA LEU A 61 -6.61 -3.87 -0.49
C LEU A 61 -5.13 -4.24 -0.66
N LEU A 62 -4.76 -5.48 -0.31
CA LEU A 62 -3.40 -5.98 -0.43
C LEU A 62 -3.30 -7.02 -1.56
N GLU A 63 -2.26 -6.91 -2.39
CA GLU A 63 -1.91 -7.84 -3.47
C GLU A 63 -0.42 -8.21 -3.39
N VAL A 64 0.07 -8.41 -2.16
CA VAL A 64 1.49 -8.60 -1.82
C VAL A 64 1.86 -10.09 -1.73
N PRO A 65 3.14 -10.46 -1.95
CA PRO A 65 3.55 -11.87 -2.01
C PRO A 65 3.47 -12.63 -0.69
N GLY A 66 3.38 -11.95 0.46
CA GLY A 66 3.38 -12.56 1.79
C GLY A 66 4.77 -13.07 2.21
N PHE A 67 4.84 -13.66 3.39
CA PHE A 67 6.07 -14.24 3.93
C PHE A 67 6.10 -15.77 3.74
N PRO A 68 7.28 -16.36 3.43
CA PRO A 68 7.40 -17.81 3.36
C PRO A 68 7.19 -18.42 4.74
N LYS A 69 6.49 -19.55 4.79
CA LYS A 69 6.37 -20.39 5.99
C LYS A 69 7.33 -21.57 5.87
N GLU A 70 7.67 -22.22 6.97
CA GLU A 70 8.64 -23.33 6.98
C GLU A 70 8.31 -24.38 5.91
N GLY A 71 9.27 -24.62 5.00
CA GLY A 71 9.13 -25.56 3.88
C GLY A 71 8.15 -25.14 2.77
N LYS A 72 7.65 -23.90 2.76
CA LYS A 72 6.66 -23.41 1.79
C LYS A 72 7.11 -22.11 1.11
N LYS A 73 6.64 -21.93 -0.13
CA LYS A 73 6.76 -20.65 -0.84
C LYS A 73 5.90 -19.59 -0.14
N PRO A 74 6.21 -18.28 -0.32
CA PRO A 74 5.32 -17.21 0.10
C PRO A 74 3.91 -17.39 -0.48
N GLU A 75 2.91 -17.18 0.36
CA GLU A 75 1.49 -17.25 0.00
C GLU A 75 0.79 -16.05 0.65
N GLY A 76 0.79 -14.94 -0.07
CA GLY A 76 0.15 -13.70 0.33
C GLY A 76 -1.09 -13.36 -0.50
N PRO A 77 -1.79 -12.26 -0.15
CA PRO A 77 -1.54 -11.44 1.04
C PRO A 77 -1.83 -12.24 2.32
N ASP A 78 -1.07 -11.98 3.38
CA ASP A 78 -1.17 -12.70 4.66
C ASP A 78 -1.56 -11.78 5.81
N LYS A 79 -1.86 -12.40 6.97
CA LYS A 79 -2.24 -11.66 8.18
C LYS A 79 -1.14 -10.69 8.63
N GLU A 80 0.14 -11.04 8.45
CA GLU A 80 1.23 -10.18 8.86
C GLU A 80 1.22 -8.86 8.09
N ASN A 81 1.04 -8.88 6.77
CA ASN A 81 0.91 -7.65 5.99
C ASN A 81 -0.33 -6.83 6.36
N VAL A 82 -1.46 -7.48 6.65
CA VAL A 82 -2.66 -6.80 7.16
C VAL A 82 -2.38 -6.12 8.50
N ASP A 83 -1.68 -6.79 9.41
CA ASP A 83 -1.34 -6.24 10.73
C ASP A 83 -0.37 -5.06 10.60
N ARG A 84 0.63 -5.16 9.71
CA ARG A 84 1.54 -4.04 9.39
C ARG A 84 0.78 -2.83 8.88
N LEU A 85 -0.12 -3.03 7.91
CA LEU A 85 -0.94 -1.96 7.34
C LEU A 85 -1.81 -1.28 8.41
N LYS A 86 -2.46 -2.08 9.27
CA LYS A 86 -3.24 -1.57 10.42
C LYS A 86 -2.40 -0.81 11.43
N ALA A 87 -1.19 -1.28 11.72
CA ALA A 87 -0.28 -0.60 12.64
C ALA A 87 0.20 0.75 12.10
N ILE A 88 0.41 0.86 10.79
CA ILE A 88 0.73 2.14 10.14
C ILE A 88 -0.46 3.08 10.22
N ALA A 89 -1.67 2.63 9.86
CA ALA A 89 -2.88 3.44 9.92
C ALA A 89 -3.10 4.01 11.35
N ALA A 90 -3.04 3.15 12.37
CA ALA A 90 -3.20 3.55 13.76
C ALA A 90 -2.12 4.53 14.27
N ALA A 91 -0.96 4.63 13.59
CA ALA A 91 0.10 5.56 13.96
C ALA A 91 -0.11 6.98 13.40
N VAL A 92 -0.96 7.14 12.39
CA VAL A 92 -1.16 8.42 11.68
C VAL A 92 -2.57 8.99 11.76
N GLY A 93 -3.54 8.24 12.31
CA GLY A 93 -4.92 8.70 12.52
C GLY A 93 -5.81 7.63 13.12
#